data_AF-A0A955Q802-F1
#
_entry.id   AF-A0A955Q802-F1
#
_cell.length_a   1.000
_cell.length_b   1.000
_cell.length_c   1.000
_cell.angle_alpha   90.00
_cell.angle_beta   90.00
_cell.angle_gamma   90.00
#
_symmetry.space_group_name_H-M   'P 1'
#
loop_
_entity.id
_entity.type
_entity.pdbx_description
1 polymer ?
#
loop_
_entity_poly.entity_id
_entity_poly.type
_entity_poly.pdbx_seq_one_letter_code
_entity_poly.pdbx_strand_id
1 'polypeptide(L)'
;VGIQKGVPPPSPLTISNLTVASGQAYVVPTTGLQAGGTVYIDRAYTFTTVPVSVQGAAYIRTANNDKAATNAAFLSFTVNQPVSVSVAHDVRLTPKPSWLNTFTDTGTNLVTSDTTLRLFTRSFPAGTITLGGNAGSGGSMYSVIVQPQGGGGPGNQAPNGVINTPTGPQTIQVGQTVTFTGTGTDPEPNLPLTHRWTFGAGSGIADRTVEDPGAITFTT
;
A
#
# COMPACT_ATOMS: atom_id res chain seq x y z
N VAL A 1 15.79 -5.20 24.50
CA VAL A 1 15.25 -6.03 23.40
C VAL A 1 14.59 -5.09 22.43
N GLY A 2 15.01 -5.11 21.17
CA GLY A 2 14.44 -4.23 20.15
C GLY A 2 14.04 -5.09 18.97
N ILE A 3 12.74 -5.23 18.74
CA ILE A 3 12.27 -5.71 17.45
C ILE A 3 12.47 -4.54 16.49
N GLN A 4 13.40 -4.70 15.57
CA GLN A 4 13.66 -3.74 14.52
C GLN A 4 13.11 -4.30 13.22
N LYS A 5 12.58 -3.42 12.37
CA LYS A 5 12.31 -3.73 10.97
C LYS A 5 13.63 -4.04 10.27
N GLY A 6 13.91 -5.32 10.08
CA GLY A 6 15.06 -5.85 9.34
C GLY A 6 14.69 -6.35 7.95
N VAL A 7 13.50 -6.00 7.45
CA VAL A 7 13.27 -5.96 6.01
C VAL A 7 13.96 -4.68 5.52
N PRO A 8 14.73 -4.71 4.41
CA PRO A 8 14.98 -3.49 3.65
C PRO A 8 13.68 -2.69 3.57
N PRO A 9 13.67 -1.36 3.72
CA PRO A 9 12.43 -0.62 3.52
C PRO A 9 11.79 -1.12 2.22
N PRO A 10 10.48 -1.49 2.22
CA PRO A 10 9.85 -2.01 1.03
C PRO A 10 10.18 -1.04 -0.10
N SER A 11 10.70 -1.58 -1.20
CA SER A 11 11.11 -0.77 -2.34
C SER A 11 10.01 0.24 -2.60
N PRO A 12 10.33 1.55 -2.71
CA PRO A 12 9.30 2.54 -2.99
C PRO A 12 8.46 2.07 -4.17
N LEU A 13 7.13 2.18 -4.05
CA LEU A 13 6.23 1.80 -5.13
C LEU A 13 6.60 2.63 -6.36
N THR A 14 6.93 1.94 -7.45
CA THR A 14 7.18 2.58 -8.75
C THR A 14 6.08 2.19 -9.72
N ILE A 15 5.50 3.18 -10.39
CA ILE A 15 4.65 3.00 -11.57
C ILE A 15 5.50 3.39 -12.78
N SER A 16 5.65 2.48 -13.73
CA SER A 16 6.48 2.67 -14.93
C SER A 16 5.77 2.12 -16.17
N ASN A 17 6.38 2.31 -17.36
CA ASN A 17 5.83 1.83 -18.64
C ASN A 17 4.36 2.22 -18.86
N LEU A 18 3.98 3.42 -18.40
CA LEU A 18 2.64 3.95 -18.49
C LEU A 18 2.32 4.24 -19.96
N THR A 19 1.34 3.53 -20.52
CA THR A 19 0.91 3.63 -21.92
C THR A 19 -0.60 3.69 -22.01
N VAL A 20 -1.10 4.47 -22.97
CA VAL A 20 -2.53 4.69 -23.18
C VAL A 20 -2.83 4.51 -24.66
N ALA A 21 -3.86 3.74 -24.99
CA ALA A 21 -4.23 3.43 -26.38
C ALA A 21 -4.59 4.68 -27.21
N SER A 22 -5.03 5.76 -26.57
CA SER A 22 -5.30 7.05 -27.20
C SER A 22 -4.04 7.83 -27.59
N GLY A 23 -2.87 7.42 -27.09
CA GLY A 23 -1.61 8.17 -27.21
C GLY A 23 -1.47 9.34 -26.23
N GLN A 24 -2.45 9.57 -25.35
CA GLN A 24 -2.36 10.63 -24.34
C GLN A 24 -1.28 10.31 -23.30
N ALA A 25 -0.54 11.35 -22.89
CA ALA A 25 0.52 11.24 -21.89
C ALA A 25 -0.06 11.35 -20.47
N TYR A 26 -0.62 10.25 -19.97
CA TYR A 26 -1.04 10.17 -18.56
C TYR A 26 0.18 10.31 -17.65
N VAL A 27 -0.03 10.88 -16.46
CA VAL A 27 1.07 11.17 -15.52
C VAL A 27 0.74 10.71 -14.11
N VAL A 28 1.78 10.39 -13.34
CA VAL A 28 1.68 10.10 -11.90
C VAL A 28 2.27 11.29 -11.13
N PRO A 29 1.45 12.12 -10.47
CA PRO A 29 1.96 13.26 -9.71
C PRO A 29 2.77 12.81 -8.49
N THR A 30 3.89 13.50 -8.23
CA THR A 30 4.74 13.23 -7.06
C THR A 30 4.08 13.62 -5.73
N THR A 31 3.05 14.46 -5.77
CA THR A 31 2.33 14.92 -4.58
C THR A 31 1.37 13.88 -3.99
N GLY A 32 1.07 12.80 -4.72
CA GLY A 32 0.05 11.83 -4.34
C GLY A 32 -1.39 12.39 -4.39
N LEU A 33 -2.35 11.54 -4.06
CA LEU A 33 -3.78 11.83 -4.08
C LEU A 33 -4.18 12.65 -2.84
N GLN A 34 -4.61 13.88 -3.05
CA GLN A 34 -5.02 14.78 -1.96
C GLN A 34 -6.06 15.78 -2.45
N ALA A 35 -6.82 16.37 -1.52
CA ALA A 35 -7.73 17.45 -1.83
C ALA A 35 -6.98 18.63 -2.49
N GLY A 36 -7.61 19.28 -3.46
CA GLY A 36 -7.00 20.30 -4.31
C GLY A 36 -6.13 19.76 -5.45
N GLY A 37 -5.74 18.48 -5.42
CA GLY A 37 -5.04 17.84 -6.53
C GLY A 37 -5.91 17.75 -7.78
N THR A 38 -5.32 17.98 -8.95
CA THR A 38 -6.02 17.93 -10.25
C THR A 38 -6.34 16.51 -10.68
N VAL A 39 -7.57 16.25 -11.11
CA VAL A 39 -8.04 14.91 -11.49
C VAL A 39 -7.50 14.49 -12.86
N TYR A 40 -7.52 15.41 -13.81
CA TYR A 40 -7.22 15.13 -15.21
C TYR A 40 -6.01 15.91 -15.72
N ILE A 41 -5.42 15.49 -16.83
CA ILE A 41 -4.35 16.24 -17.52
C ILE A 41 -4.89 17.35 -18.41
N ASP A 42 -6.16 17.26 -18.84
CA ASP A 42 -6.80 18.11 -19.83
C ASP A 42 -8.00 18.90 -19.27
N ARG A 43 -8.19 18.88 -17.95
CA ARG A 43 -9.22 19.65 -17.22
C ARG A 43 -8.69 20.19 -15.90
N ALA A 44 -9.25 21.31 -15.47
CA ALA A 44 -8.93 21.98 -14.21
C ALA A 44 -9.75 21.47 -13.00
N TYR A 45 -10.40 20.31 -13.11
CA TYR A 45 -11.15 19.73 -11.98
C TYR A 45 -10.20 19.21 -10.92
N THR A 46 -10.60 19.34 -9.66
CA THR A 46 -9.80 18.93 -8.49
C THR A 46 -10.53 17.92 -7.63
N PHE A 47 -9.79 17.11 -6.86
CA PHE A 47 -10.36 16.33 -5.77
C PHE A 47 -10.81 17.28 -4.64
N THR A 48 -12.02 17.08 -4.12
CA THR A 48 -12.59 17.90 -3.03
C THR A 48 -12.67 17.11 -1.74
N THR A 49 -13.05 15.83 -1.81
CA THR A 49 -13.05 14.91 -0.66
C THR A 49 -12.32 13.63 -1.04
N VAL A 50 -11.21 13.37 -0.35
CA VAL A 50 -10.38 12.17 -0.52
C VAL A 50 -10.57 11.26 0.71
N PRO A 51 -11.07 10.03 0.55
CA PRO A 51 -11.16 9.08 1.66
C PRO A 51 -9.80 8.79 2.27
N VAL A 52 -9.75 8.66 3.59
CA VAL A 52 -8.51 8.36 4.34
C VAL A 52 -7.83 7.07 3.86
N SER A 53 -8.60 6.10 3.36
CA SER A 53 -8.08 4.83 2.83
C SER A 53 -7.21 4.99 1.59
N VAL A 54 -7.33 6.09 0.84
CA VAL A 54 -6.57 6.37 -0.39
C VAL A 54 -5.81 7.71 -0.36
N GLN A 55 -5.87 8.44 0.74
CA GLN A 55 -5.18 9.73 0.87
C GLN A 55 -3.65 9.54 0.82
N GLY A 56 -2.98 10.38 0.04
CA GLY A 56 -1.53 10.34 -0.17
C GLY A 56 -1.07 9.25 -1.15
N ALA A 57 -1.96 8.35 -1.59
CA ALA A 57 -1.61 7.27 -2.51
C ALA A 57 -1.14 7.79 -3.88
N ALA A 58 -0.36 6.98 -4.60
CA ALA A 58 -0.07 7.25 -6.00
C ALA A 58 -1.37 7.17 -6.81
N TYR A 59 -1.59 8.10 -7.72
CA TYR A 59 -2.70 8.05 -8.66
C TYR A 59 -2.25 8.47 -10.05
N ILE A 60 -2.93 7.95 -11.07
CA ILE A 60 -2.69 8.28 -12.47
C ILE A 60 -3.70 9.37 -12.86
N ARG A 61 -3.20 10.55 -13.21
CA ARG A 61 -4.00 11.61 -13.84
C ARG A 61 -4.32 11.18 -15.27
N THR A 62 -5.59 10.95 -15.52
CA THR A 62 -6.11 10.52 -16.82
C THR A 62 -6.48 11.73 -17.69
N ALA A 63 -6.79 11.52 -18.97
CA ALA A 63 -7.37 12.54 -19.83
C ALA A 63 -8.90 12.37 -19.82
N ASN A 64 -9.64 13.42 -19.51
CA ASN A 64 -11.09 13.36 -19.54
C ASN A 64 -11.64 13.22 -20.96
N ASN A 65 -10.87 13.60 -21.99
CA ASN A 65 -11.21 13.36 -23.39
C ASN A 65 -11.25 11.86 -23.75
N ASP A 66 -10.60 10.99 -22.99
CA ASP A 66 -10.60 9.54 -23.22
C ASP A 66 -11.81 8.81 -22.60
N LYS A 67 -12.76 9.54 -22.00
CA LYS A 67 -13.96 8.98 -21.34
C LYS A 67 -14.80 8.04 -22.20
N ALA A 68 -14.74 8.19 -23.53
CA ALA A 68 -15.49 7.39 -24.49
C ALA A 68 -14.72 6.17 -25.03
N ALA A 69 -13.48 5.95 -24.59
CA ALA A 69 -12.66 4.83 -25.07
C ALA A 69 -13.29 3.47 -24.74
N THR A 70 -13.22 2.54 -25.69
CA THR A 70 -13.82 1.19 -25.61
C THR A 70 -12.81 0.05 -25.72
N ASN A 71 -11.52 0.36 -25.91
CA ASN A 71 -10.47 -0.64 -26.06
C ASN A 71 -10.42 -1.57 -24.83
N ALA A 72 -10.31 -2.88 -25.06
CA ALA A 72 -10.16 -3.86 -23.96
C ALA A 72 -8.82 -3.68 -23.23
N ALA A 73 -7.76 -3.36 -23.97
CA ALA A 73 -6.48 -2.90 -23.44
C ALA A 73 -6.35 -1.40 -23.72
N PHE A 74 -6.76 -0.57 -22.77
CA PHE A 74 -6.76 0.89 -22.91
C PHE A 74 -5.59 1.54 -22.16
N LEU A 75 -5.43 1.22 -20.88
CA LEU A 75 -4.41 1.81 -20.02
C LEU A 75 -3.53 0.69 -19.47
N SER A 76 -2.22 0.75 -19.69
CA SER A 76 -1.26 -0.23 -19.16
C SER A 76 -0.13 0.45 -18.39
N PHE A 77 0.32 -0.18 -17.30
CA PHE A 77 1.45 0.27 -16.50
C PHE A 77 2.08 -0.91 -15.75
N THR A 78 3.34 -0.77 -15.36
CA THR A 78 4.10 -1.78 -14.59
C THR A 78 4.32 -1.31 -13.16
N VAL A 79 4.09 -2.21 -12.21
CA VAL A 79 4.38 -2.03 -10.78
C VAL A 79 5.49 -2.98 -10.32
N ASN A 80 6.35 -2.53 -9.41
CA ASN A 80 7.52 -3.29 -8.93
C ASN A 80 7.22 -4.23 -7.75
N GLN A 81 6.00 -4.19 -7.20
CA GLN A 81 5.59 -5.00 -6.05
C GLN A 81 4.08 -5.26 -6.11
N PRO A 82 3.54 -6.20 -5.30
CA PRO A 82 2.10 -6.41 -5.19
C PRO A 82 1.37 -5.12 -4.76
N VAL A 83 0.24 -4.85 -5.39
CA VAL A 83 -0.54 -3.62 -5.20
C VAL A 83 -2.04 -3.88 -5.10
N SER A 84 -2.74 -2.98 -4.42
CA SER A 84 -4.17 -2.78 -4.61
C SER A 84 -4.38 -1.64 -5.60
N VAL A 85 -5.10 -1.92 -6.69
CA VAL A 85 -5.50 -0.91 -7.67
C VAL A 85 -6.96 -0.57 -7.44
N SER A 86 -7.24 0.71 -7.20
CA SER A 86 -8.60 1.23 -7.10
C SER A 86 -8.94 2.06 -8.33
N VAL A 87 -9.99 1.68 -9.04
CA VAL A 87 -10.58 2.45 -10.13
C VAL A 87 -11.70 3.31 -9.57
N ALA A 88 -11.52 4.63 -9.58
CA ALA A 88 -12.52 5.60 -9.21
C ALA A 88 -13.40 5.91 -10.43
N HIS A 89 -14.59 5.31 -10.49
CA HIS A 89 -15.46 5.38 -11.65
C HIS A 89 -16.67 6.28 -11.39
N ASP A 90 -17.00 7.15 -12.35
CA ASP A 90 -18.14 8.07 -12.28
C ASP A 90 -19.43 7.32 -11.91
N VAL A 91 -20.11 7.80 -10.86
CA VAL A 91 -21.36 7.20 -10.35
C VAL A 91 -22.52 7.36 -11.32
N ARG A 92 -22.46 8.34 -12.23
CA ARG A 92 -23.51 8.64 -13.22
C ARG A 92 -23.53 7.64 -14.38
N LEU A 93 -22.43 6.94 -14.63
CA LEU A 93 -22.30 6.01 -15.75
C LEU A 93 -22.97 4.67 -15.40
N THR A 94 -24.07 4.38 -16.08
CA THR A 94 -24.79 3.11 -16.04
C THR A 94 -25.12 2.66 -17.48
N PRO A 95 -24.78 1.42 -17.88
CA PRO A 95 -24.02 0.42 -17.11
C PRO A 95 -22.55 0.81 -16.93
N LYS A 96 -21.88 0.16 -15.95
CA LYS A 96 -20.43 0.24 -15.81
C LYS A 96 -19.74 -0.64 -16.89
N PRO A 97 -18.48 -0.36 -17.27
CA PRO A 97 -17.71 -1.22 -18.15
C PRO A 97 -17.63 -2.65 -17.59
N SER A 98 -17.83 -3.65 -18.45
CA SER A 98 -17.91 -5.06 -18.03
C SER A 98 -16.66 -5.57 -17.33
N TRP A 99 -15.47 -5.06 -17.69
CA TRP A 99 -14.21 -5.43 -17.05
C TRP A 99 -14.15 -5.01 -15.57
N LEU A 100 -14.92 -3.98 -15.18
CA LEU A 100 -14.98 -3.49 -13.80
C LEU A 100 -15.69 -4.48 -12.88
N ASN A 101 -16.46 -5.45 -13.41
CA ASN A 101 -17.06 -6.54 -12.63
C ASN A 101 -16.02 -7.46 -11.98
N THR A 102 -14.76 -7.40 -12.43
CA THR A 102 -13.65 -8.11 -11.79
C THR A 102 -13.09 -7.39 -10.56
N PHE A 103 -13.55 -6.16 -10.29
CA PHE A 103 -13.20 -5.37 -9.13
C PHE A 103 -14.36 -5.40 -8.11
N THR A 104 -14.02 -5.27 -6.83
CA THR A 104 -14.99 -5.18 -5.75
C THR A 104 -15.40 -3.73 -5.51
N ASP A 105 -16.69 -3.42 -5.55
CA ASP A 105 -17.22 -2.11 -5.12
C ASP A 105 -16.97 -1.94 -3.62
N THR A 106 -16.27 -0.87 -3.23
CA THR A 106 -15.92 -0.61 -1.82
C THR A 106 -17.01 0.16 -1.08
N GLY A 107 -18.06 0.63 -1.77
CA GLY A 107 -19.04 1.57 -1.21
C GLY A 107 -18.51 2.99 -0.98
N THR A 108 -17.20 3.21 -1.13
CA THR A 108 -16.52 4.46 -0.77
C THR A 108 -16.40 5.40 -1.97
N ASN A 109 -16.69 6.69 -1.75
CA ASN A 109 -16.66 7.70 -2.80
C ASN A 109 -15.42 8.59 -2.72
N LEU A 110 -14.78 8.84 -3.87
CA LEU A 110 -13.82 9.90 -4.10
C LEU A 110 -14.54 11.05 -4.80
N VAL A 111 -14.57 12.23 -4.16
CA VAL A 111 -15.36 13.37 -4.66
C VAL A 111 -14.46 14.36 -5.37
N THR A 112 -14.91 14.86 -6.52
CA THR A 112 -14.23 15.90 -7.30
C THR A 112 -15.09 17.16 -7.37
N SER A 113 -14.53 18.24 -7.92
CA SER A 113 -15.27 19.47 -8.21
C SER A 113 -16.27 19.35 -9.37
N ASP A 114 -16.30 18.20 -10.06
CA ASP A 114 -17.18 17.93 -11.21
C ASP A 114 -18.24 16.86 -10.90
N THR A 115 -17.80 15.71 -10.39
CA THR A 115 -18.65 14.55 -10.10
C THR A 115 -18.12 13.74 -8.93
N THR A 116 -18.93 12.78 -8.48
CA THR A 116 -18.54 11.75 -7.52
C THR A 116 -18.06 10.51 -8.26
N LEU A 117 -16.95 9.93 -7.81
CA LEU A 117 -16.38 8.69 -8.31
C LEU A 117 -16.52 7.60 -7.23
N ARG A 118 -17.09 6.44 -7.58
CA ARG A 118 -17.10 5.27 -6.69
C ARG A 118 -15.81 4.48 -6.85
N LEU A 119 -15.17 4.10 -5.75
CA LEU A 119 -13.97 3.27 -5.74
C LEU A 119 -14.30 1.78 -5.88
N PHE A 120 -13.75 1.15 -6.92
CA PHE A 120 -13.75 -0.29 -7.14
C PHE A 120 -12.32 -0.79 -7.02
N THR A 121 -12.06 -1.81 -6.20
CA THR A 121 -10.69 -2.25 -5.88
C THR A 121 -10.41 -3.69 -6.28
N ARG A 122 -9.17 -3.97 -6.66
CA ARG A 122 -8.66 -5.31 -6.96
C ARG A 122 -7.17 -5.39 -6.67
N SER A 123 -6.71 -6.52 -6.14
CA SER A 123 -5.29 -6.78 -5.92
C SER A 123 -4.62 -7.36 -7.17
N PHE A 124 -3.36 -6.97 -7.38
CA PHE A 124 -2.52 -7.44 -8.47
C PHE A 124 -1.12 -7.79 -7.94
N PRO A 125 -0.47 -8.85 -8.47
CA PRO A 125 0.94 -9.09 -8.21
C PRO A 125 1.81 -8.00 -8.87
N ALA A 126 3.11 -8.00 -8.55
CA ALA A 126 4.08 -7.21 -9.29
C ALA A 126 4.07 -7.56 -10.78
N GLY A 127 4.32 -6.59 -11.65
CA GLY A 127 4.30 -6.76 -13.10
C GLY A 127 3.37 -5.79 -13.80
N THR A 128 2.98 -6.14 -15.03
CA THR A 128 2.15 -5.29 -15.89
C THR A 128 0.67 -5.47 -15.60
N ILE A 129 -0.03 -4.35 -15.42
CA ILE A 129 -1.46 -4.25 -15.20
C ILE A 129 -2.07 -3.53 -16.40
N THR A 130 -3.15 -4.07 -16.95
CA THR A 130 -3.88 -3.48 -18.08
C THR A 130 -5.36 -3.34 -17.74
N LEU A 131 -5.88 -2.12 -17.91
CA LEU A 131 -7.28 -1.75 -17.68
C LEU A 131 -7.98 -1.44 -19.01
N GLY A 132 -9.30 -1.67 -19.03
CA GLY A 132 -10.13 -1.37 -20.19
C GLY A 132 -10.55 0.10 -20.26
N GLY A 133 -11.11 0.47 -21.41
CA GLY A 133 -11.69 1.79 -21.64
C GLY A 133 -12.92 2.04 -20.75
N ASN A 134 -13.25 3.32 -20.57
CA ASN A 134 -14.35 3.77 -19.71
C ASN A 134 -15.74 3.57 -20.33
N ALA A 135 -15.82 3.32 -21.64
CA ALA A 135 -17.03 3.02 -22.40
C ALA A 135 -18.20 4.02 -22.18
N GLY A 136 -17.91 5.25 -21.77
CA GLY A 136 -18.91 6.25 -21.38
C GLY A 136 -19.00 7.42 -22.35
N SER A 137 -20.16 7.62 -22.99
CA SER A 137 -20.39 8.76 -23.88
C SER A 137 -20.72 10.08 -23.15
N GLY A 138 -21.09 10.04 -21.86
CA GLY A 138 -21.60 11.21 -21.11
C GLY A 138 -21.04 11.46 -19.71
N GLY A 139 -20.13 10.60 -19.20
CA GLY A 139 -19.53 10.74 -17.87
C GLY A 139 -18.15 11.39 -17.87
N SER A 140 -17.44 11.27 -16.77
CA SER A 140 -16.03 11.65 -16.67
C SER A 140 -15.13 10.41 -16.73
N MET A 141 -13.90 10.55 -17.22
CA MET A 141 -12.93 9.46 -17.27
C MET A 141 -12.61 8.98 -15.84
N TYR A 142 -12.41 7.68 -15.67
CA TYR A 142 -12.04 7.14 -14.36
C TYR A 142 -10.66 7.67 -13.90
N SER A 143 -10.42 7.68 -12.59
CA SER A 143 -9.07 7.82 -12.01
C SER A 143 -8.57 6.47 -11.53
N VAL A 144 -7.25 6.24 -11.57
CA VAL A 144 -6.62 5.02 -11.08
C VAL A 144 -5.73 5.36 -9.89
N ILE A 145 -5.97 4.71 -8.76
CA ILE A 145 -5.19 4.84 -7.53
C ILE A 145 -4.43 3.52 -7.34
N VAL A 146 -3.16 3.60 -6.97
CA VAL A 146 -2.29 2.44 -6.77
C VAL A 146 -1.63 2.55 -5.40
N GLN A 147 -1.82 1.53 -4.57
CA GLN A 147 -1.23 1.42 -3.24
C GLN A 147 -0.51 0.08 -3.10
N PRO A 148 0.61 -0.01 -2.35
CA PRO A 148 1.15 -1.29 -1.94
C PRO A 148 0.07 -2.16 -1.29
N GLN A 149 0.04 -3.45 -1.59
CA GLN A 149 -0.90 -4.35 -0.92
C GLN A 149 -0.55 -4.39 0.57
N GLY A 150 -1.48 -3.91 1.43
CA GLY A 150 -1.24 -3.71 2.86
C GLY A 150 -1.01 -2.26 3.32
N GLY A 151 -0.84 -1.32 2.40
CA GLY A 151 -0.57 0.10 2.68
C GLY A 151 -1.82 1.00 2.67
N GLY A 152 -2.99 0.47 3.00
CA GLY A 152 -4.26 1.21 3.01
C GLY A 152 -4.48 2.04 4.28
N GLY A 153 -3.59 2.99 4.57
CA GLY A 153 -3.62 3.87 5.76
C GLY A 153 -2.32 4.69 5.90
N PRO A 154 -2.29 5.77 6.70
CA PRO A 154 -1.26 6.80 6.61
C PRO A 154 0.10 6.29 7.09
N GLY A 155 0.94 5.87 6.14
CA GLY A 155 2.34 5.53 6.38
C GLY A 155 2.55 4.19 7.09
N ASN A 156 3.68 3.55 6.79
CA ASN A 156 4.16 2.37 7.51
C ASN A 156 4.35 2.71 8.99
N GLN A 157 3.68 2.01 9.89
CA GLN A 157 3.95 2.08 11.32
C GLN A 157 5.13 1.17 11.68
N ALA A 158 5.83 1.49 12.75
CA ALA A 158 6.89 0.61 13.23
C ALA A 158 6.28 -0.68 13.80
N PRO A 159 6.88 -1.85 13.59
CA PRO A 159 6.45 -3.06 14.27
C PRO A 159 6.61 -2.90 15.78
N ASN A 160 5.72 -3.51 16.54
CA ASN A 160 5.82 -3.61 17.99
C ASN A 160 6.44 -4.94 18.40
N GLY A 161 7.25 -4.91 19.46
CA GLY A 161 7.87 -6.11 20.01
C GLY A 161 7.70 -6.24 21.51
N VAL A 162 7.28 -7.42 21.94
CA VAL A 162 7.00 -7.73 23.35
C VAL A 162 7.85 -8.92 23.79
N ILE A 163 8.47 -8.81 24.98
CA ILE A 163 9.09 -9.94 25.68
C ILE A 163 7.97 -10.73 26.36
N ASN A 164 7.81 -12.00 26.01
CA ASN A 164 6.83 -12.87 26.64
C ASN A 164 7.43 -13.59 27.86
N THR A 165 8.71 -13.95 27.79
CA THR A 165 9.45 -14.55 28.90
C THR A 165 10.88 -14.00 28.89
N PRO A 166 11.44 -13.61 30.05
CA PRO A 166 10.78 -13.51 31.36
C PRO A 166 9.75 -12.35 31.39
N THR A 167 8.67 -12.48 32.17
CA THR A 167 7.61 -11.47 32.27
C THR A 167 7.99 -10.26 33.15
N GLY A 168 9.19 -10.27 33.74
CA GLY A 168 9.68 -9.20 34.59
C GLY A 168 11.17 -9.34 34.91
N PRO A 169 11.73 -8.37 35.66
CA PRO A 169 13.14 -8.38 36.05
C PRO A 169 13.54 -9.67 36.75
N GLN A 170 14.71 -10.19 36.42
CA GLN A 170 15.28 -11.40 37.02
C GLN A 170 16.54 -11.03 37.81
N THR A 171 16.73 -11.67 38.96
CA THR A 171 18.02 -11.69 39.68
C THR A 171 18.57 -13.10 39.57
N ILE A 172 19.77 -13.23 39.00
CA ILE A 172 20.41 -14.52 38.76
C ILE A 172 21.81 -14.54 39.34
N GLN A 173 22.28 -15.73 39.70
CA GLN A 173 23.68 -15.96 40.02
C GLN A 173 24.49 -16.24 38.75
N VAL A 174 25.79 -15.97 38.78
CA VAL A 174 26.70 -16.33 37.69
C VAL A 174 26.59 -17.84 37.40
N GLY A 175 26.44 -18.19 36.13
CA GLY A 175 26.24 -19.55 35.65
C GLY A 175 24.77 -19.98 35.53
N GLN A 176 23.81 -19.14 35.93
CA GLN A 176 22.38 -19.46 35.78
C GLN A 176 21.84 -19.14 34.38
N THR A 177 20.69 -19.76 34.08
CA THR A 177 20.02 -19.70 32.78
C THR A 177 18.68 -18.98 32.90
N VAL A 178 18.37 -18.15 31.91
CA VAL A 178 17.05 -17.52 31.75
C VAL A 178 16.51 -17.86 30.35
N THR A 179 15.23 -18.21 30.27
CA THR A 179 14.55 -18.47 28.99
C THR A 179 14.00 -17.18 28.42
N PHE A 180 14.21 -16.97 27.13
CA PHE A 180 13.73 -15.81 26.39
C PHE A 180 12.79 -16.22 25.26
N THR A 181 11.60 -15.63 25.27
CA THR A 181 10.60 -15.74 24.18
C THR A 181 10.00 -14.37 23.90
N GLY A 182 9.62 -14.12 22.64
CA GLY A 182 9.13 -12.83 22.19
C GLY A 182 7.98 -12.95 21.20
N THR A 183 7.26 -11.86 21.00
CA THR A 183 6.27 -11.72 19.91
C THR A 183 6.52 -10.42 19.17
N GLY A 184 6.49 -10.50 17.84
CA GLY A 184 6.45 -9.35 16.95
C GLY A 184 5.07 -9.18 16.34
N THR A 185 4.53 -7.95 16.35
CA THR A 185 3.34 -7.60 15.59
C THR A 185 3.63 -6.38 14.72
N ASP A 186 3.04 -6.35 13.53
CA ASP A 186 3.08 -5.20 12.65
C ASP A 186 1.63 -4.86 12.25
N PRO A 187 1.20 -3.60 12.39
CA PRO A 187 -0.15 -3.19 12.01
C PRO A 187 -0.44 -3.38 10.51
N GLU A 188 0.61 -3.47 9.69
CA GLU A 188 0.55 -3.72 8.27
C GLU A 188 0.93 -5.18 7.94
N PRO A 189 0.46 -5.77 6.81
CA PRO A 189 0.78 -7.15 6.44
C PRO A 189 2.21 -7.29 5.87
N ASN A 190 3.20 -6.66 6.51
CA ASN A 190 4.61 -6.64 6.13
C ASN A 190 5.38 -7.86 6.69
N LEU A 191 4.84 -9.06 6.51
CA LEU A 191 5.45 -10.31 6.99
C LEU A 191 6.48 -10.86 5.97
N PRO A 192 7.56 -11.54 6.41
CA PRO A 192 7.88 -11.90 7.80
C PRO A 192 8.64 -10.82 8.57
N LEU A 193 8.50 -10.82 9.91
CA LEU A 193 9.28 -9.95 10.80
C LEU A 193 10.67 -10.52 11.06
N THR A 194 11.63 -9.62 11.27
CA THR A 194 12.96 -9.96 11.77
C THR A 194 13.06 -9.66 13.25
N HIS A 195 13.80 -10.49 13.98
CA HIS A 195 13.94 -10.39 15.42
C HIS A 195 15.39 -10.05 15.77
N ARG A 196 15.60 -9.26 16.83
CA ARG A 196 16.94 -9.05 17.39
C ARG A 196 16.89 -8.92 18.91
N TRP A 197 17.51 -9.88 19.57
CA TRP A 197 17.75 -9.88 21.01
C TRP A 197 19.17 -9.39 21.27
N THR A 198 19.27 -8.35 22.08
CA THR A 198 20.54 -7.82 22.60
C THR A 198 20.54 -7.99 24.12
N PHE A 199 21.61 -8.57 24.67
CA PHE A 199 21.73 -8.84 26.11
C PHE A 199 22.54 -7.78 26.85
N GLY A 200 22.94 -6.70 26.16
CA GLY A 200 23.70 -5.59 26.71
C GLY A 200 25.21 -5.81 26.67
N ALA A 201 25.96 -4.71 26.62
CA ALA A 201 27.41 -4.73 26.67
C ALA A 201 27.87 -5.32 28.02
N GLY A 202 28.88 -6.19 27.97
CA GLY A 202 29.43 -6.84 29.17
C GLY A 202 28.71 -8.13 29.61
N SER A 203 27.59 -8.52 28.98
CA SER A 203 26.89 -9.77 29.31
C SER A 203 27.61 -11.04 28.86
N GLY A 204 28.59 -10.93 27.95
CA GLY A 204 29.24 -12.08 27.32
C GLY A 204 28.36 -12.86 26.34
N ILE A 205 27.10 -12.44 26.12
CA ILE A 205 26.14 -13.14 25.27
C ILE A 205 26.05 -12.47 23.90
N ALA A 206 26.24 -13.25 22.84
CA ALA A 206 26.02 -12.81 21.47
C ALA A 206 24.52 -12.58 21.18
N ASP A 207 24.23 -11.56 20.37
CA ASP A 207 22.88 -11.26 19.89
C ASP A 207 22.23 -12.47 19.21
N ARG A 208 20.89 -12.52 19.27
CA ARG A 208 20.09 -13.59 18.63
C ARG A 208 19.09 -12.98 17.66
N THR A 209 18.92 -13.62 16.50
CA THR A 209 18.06 -13.13 15.42
C THR A 209 16.78 -13.95 15.21
N VAL A 210 16.52 -14.90 16.10
CA VAL A 210 15.29 -15.70 16.14
C VAL A 210 14.25 -15.06 17.06
N GLU A 211 12.97 -15.30 16.79
CA GLU A 211 11.86 -14.81 17.62
C GLU A 211 11.98 -15.28 19.07
N ASP A 212 12.22 -16.58 19.24
CA ASP A 212 12.41 -17.25 20.53
C ASP A 212 13.84 -17.80 20.67
N PRO A 213 14.77 -17.05 21.29
CA PRO A 213 16.14 -17.52 21.55
C PRO A 213 16.21 -18.75 22.47
N GLY A 214 15.17 -18.97 23.27
CA GLY A 214 15.13 -20.04 24.26
C GLY A 214 16.04 -19.73 25.46
N ALA A 215 16.61 -20.80 26.03
CA ALA A 215 17.44 -20.73 27.23
C ALA A 215 18.82 -20.12 26.95
N ILE A 216 19.20 -19.11 27.72
CA ILE A 216 20.50 -18.43 27.66
C ILE A 216 21.16 -18.46 29.04
N THR A 217 22.38 -18.96 29.11
CA THR A 217 23.19 -19.04 30.34
C THR A 217 24.11 -17.82 30.43
N PHE A 218 24.07 -17.12 31.57
CA PHE A 218 24.91 -15.95 31.83
C PHE A 218 26.12 -16.36 32.68
N THR A 219 27.33 -16.29 32.12
CA THR A 219 28.55 -16.81 32.73
C THR A 219 29.50 -15.74 33.28
N THR A 220 29.12 -14.47 33.20
CA THR A 220 29.91 -13.31 33.66
C THR A 220 29.05 -12.34 34.43
#